data_AF-A0A7J4N610-F1
#
_entry.id   AF-A0A7J4N610-F1
#
_cell.length_a   1.000
_cell.length_b   1.000
_cell.length_c   1.000
_cell.angle_alpha   90.00
_cell.angle_beta   90.00
_cell.angle_gamma   90.00
#
_symmetry.space_group_name_H-M   'P 1'
#
loop_
_entity.id
_entity.type
_entity.pdbx_description
1 polymer ?
#
loop_
_entity_poly.entity_id
_entity_poly.type
_entity_poly.pdbx_seq_one_letter_code
_entity_poly.pdbx_strand_id
1 'polypeptide(L)'
;TSGPQNRQMLTEALRSRGLGPLDIELIVLTHAHGDHEGNLGMFPDAKVIAHRAEGGEMTFENDIEIWEGVRLVHTPGHTPGSISVMVEADETYAIAGDAIPTEDNARKWVPPGHHYDRRKAMESMEMLVDAADVVVPGHGPAFRTAPYKGKGRRGE
;
A
#
# COMPACT_ATOMS: atom_id res chain seq x y z
N THR A 1 -1.33 -2.72 8.81
CA THR A 1 -0.65 -4.03 8.76
C THR A 1 -1.61 -5.20 8.98
N SER A 2 -1.31 -6.35 8.37
CA SER A 2 -2.05 -7.62 8.39
C SER A 2 -1.24 -8.78 9.03
N GLY A 3 -0.41 -8.49 10.04
CA GLY A 3 0.30 -9.54 10.77
C GLY A 3 -0.63 -10.52 11.49
N PRO A 4 -0.22 -11.77 11.78
CA PRO A 4 -1.09 -12.79 12.39
C PRO A 4 -1.76 -12.33 13.69
N GLN A 5 -1.07 -11.51 14.48
CA GLN A 5 -1.58 -10.89 15.71
C GLN A 5 -2.81 -10.00 15.48
N ASN A 6 -3.03 -9.49 14.27
CA ASN A 6 -4.15 -8.61 13.92
C ASN A 6 -5.40 -9.38 13.42
N ARG A 7 -5.36 -10.72 13.40
CA ARG A 7 -6.44 -11.57 12.89
C ARG A 7 -7.81 -11.25 13.46
N GLN A 8 -7.89 -11.06 14.79
CA GLN A 8 -9.15 -10.77 15.46
C GLN A 8 -9.71 -9.42 15.01
N MET A 9 -8.86 -8.38 15.00
CA MET A 9 -9.23 -7.04 14.54
C MET A 9 -9.72 -7.05 13.09
N LEU A 10 -9.04 -7.79 12.20
CA LEU A 10 -9.45 -7.93 10.79
C LEU A 10 -10.82 -8.61 10.67
N THR A 11 -11.03 -9.70 11.40
CA THR A 11 -12.32 -10.43 11.44
C THR A 11 -13.46 -9.52 11.90
N GLU A 12 -13.25 -8.77 12.98
CA GLU A 12 -14.25 -7.84 13.53
C GLU A 12 -14.52 -6.69 12.56
N ALA A 13 -13.49 -6.15 11.90
CA ALA A 13 -13.64 -5.10 10.90
C ALA A 13 -14.45 -5.54 9.68
N LEU A 14 -14.23 -6.76 9.17
CA LEU A 14 -15.04 -7.35 8.10
C LEU A 14 -16.49 -7.54 8.56
N ARG A 15 -16.68 -8.18 9.73
CA ARG A 15 -18.02 -8.46 10.27
C ARG A 15 -18.83 -7.19 10.50
N SER A 16 -18.20 -6.09 10.94
CA SER A 16 -18.87 -4.80 11.11
C SER A 16 -19.43 -4.20 9.80
N ARG A 17 -18.94 -4.68 8.65
CA ARG A 17 -19.38 -4.31 7.30
C ARG A 17 -20.33 -5.35 6.69
N GLY A 18 -20.75 -6.36 7.46
CA GLY A 18 -21.56 -7.47 6.97
C GLY A 18 -20.81 -8.44 6.07
N LEU A 19 -19.47 -8.42 6.10
CA LEU A 19 -18.62 -9.29 5.31
C LEU A 19 -17.95 -10.36 6.19
N GLY A 20 -17.71 -11.51 5.61
CA GLY A 20 -16.87 -12.58 6.13
C GLY A 20 -15.72 -12.90 5.17
N PRO A 21 -14.82 -13.82 5.55
CA PRO A 21 -13.66 -14.15 4.72
C PRO A 21 -14.01 -14.78 3.36
N LEU A 22 -15.18 -15.42 3.24
CA LEU A 22 -15.67 -16.00 1.99
C LEU A 22 -16.26 -14.97 1.02
N ASP A 23 -16.55 -13.75 1.49
CA ASP A 23 -17.07 -12.65 0.65
C ASP A 23 -15.94 -11.88 -0.04
N ILE A 24 -14.68 -12.22 0.23
CA ILE A 24 -13.52 -11.55 -0.35
C ILE A 24 -13.06 -12.31 -1.58
N GLU A 25 -13.17 -11.67 -2.74
CA GLU A 25 -12.81 -12.28 -4.03
C GLU A 25 -11.36 -11.97 -4.45
N LEU A 26 -10.82 -10.84 -4.00
CA LEU A 26 -9.51 -10.33 -4.40
C LEU A 26 -8.78 -9.70 -3.21
N ILE A 27 -7.51 -10.04 -3.05
CA ILE A 27 -6.58 -9.42 -2.12
C ILE A 27 -5.42 -8.82 -2.90
N VAL A 28 -5.17 -7.53 -2.69
CA VAL A 28 -3.99 -6.84 -3.20
C VAL A 28 -2.90 -6.90 -2.14
N LEU A 29 -1.78 -7.55 -2.45
CA LEU A 29 -0.61 -7.60 -1.58
C LEU A 29 0.39 -6.52 -2.00
N THR A 30 0.58 -5.50 -1.15
CA THR A 30 1.50 -4.39 -1.43
C THR A 30 2.96 -4.84 -1.53
N HIS A 31 3.36 -5.79 -0.69
CA HIS A 31 4.67 -6.43 -0.66
C HIS A 31 4.60 -7.65 0.29
N ALA A 32 5.54 -8.58 0.19
CA ALA A 32 5.52 -9.88 0.87
C ALA A 32 6.32 -9.89 2.19
N HIS A 33 6.01 -8.95 3.10
CA HIS A 33 6.48 -9.05 4.49
C HIS A 33 5.40 -9.68 5.37
N GLY A 34 5.83 -10.42 6.39
CA GLY A 34 4.95 -11.24 7.25
C GLY A 34 3.85 -10.43 7.97
N ASP A 35 4.08 -9.15 8.21
CA ASP A 35 3.09 -8.25 8.78
C ASP A 35 2.17 -7.59 7.74
N HIS A 36 2.30 -7.93 6.45
CA HIS A 36 1.41 -7.58 5.35
C HIS A 36 0.70 -8.79 4.74
N GLU A 37 1.26 -10.00 4.84
CA GLU A 37 0.67 -11.24 4.30
C GLU A 37 0.15 -12.22 5.38
N GLY A 38 0.34 -11.91 6.67
CA GLY A 38 0.15 -12.85 7.77
C GLY A 38 -1.26 -13.44 7.95
N ASN A 39 -2.26 -12.90 7.26
CA ASN A 39 -3.63 -13.38 7.29
C ASN A 39 -4.18 -13.84 5.93
N LEU A 40 -3.35 -14.00 4.90
CA LEU A 40 -3.82 -14.49 3.59
C LEU A 40 -4.63 -15.79 3.70
N GLY A 41 -4.17 -16.73 4.53
CA GLY A 41 -4.85 -18.01 4.75
C GLY A 41 -6.25 -17.94 5.39
N MET A 42 -6.74 -16.75 5.78
CA MET A 42 -8.12 -16.57 6.21
C MET A 42 -9.12 -16.57 5.04
N PHE A 43 -8.65 -16.30 3.82
CA PHE A 43 -9.47 -16.01 2.65
C PHE A 43 -9.28 -17.09 1.59
N PRO A 44 -9.87 -18.29 1.76
CA PRO A 44 -9.56 -19.46 0.94
C PRO A 44 -9.96 -19.31 -0.54
N ASP A 45 -10.94 -18.46 -0.84
CA ASP A 45 -11.48 -18.26 -2.19
C ASP A 45 -10.95 -16.98 -2.86
N ALA A 46 -10.21 -16.14 -2.11
CA ALA A 46 -9.69 -14.88 -2.61
C ALA A 46 -8.46 -15.10 -3.48
N LYS A 47 -8.43 -14.48 -4.66
CA LYS A 47 -7.21 -14.42 -5.46
C LYS A 47 -6.24 -13.41 -4.86
N VAL A 48 -4.97 -13.75 -4.82
CA VAL A 48 -3.93 -12.82 -4.34
C VAL A 48 -3.19 -12.22 -5.54
N ILE A 49 -3.35 -10.92 -5.74
CA ILE A 49 -2.60 -10.15 -6.75
C ILE A 49 -1.44 -9.40 -6.10
N ALA A 50 -0.26 -9.51 -6.70
CA ALA A 50 0.93 -8.77 -6.27
C ALA A 50 1.85 -8.49 -7.47
N HIS A 51 2.89 -7.69 -7.26
CA HIS A 51 3.91 -7.51 -8.28
C HIS A 51 4.71 -8.80 -8.49
N ARG A 52 5.15 -9.07 -9.73
CA ARG A 52 5.91 -10.28 -10.08
C ARG A 52 7.15 -10.51 -9.21
N ALA A 53 7.79 -9.43 -8.76
CA ALA A 53 8.97 -9.50 -7.90
C ALA A 53 8.67 -9.84 -6.42
N GLU A 54 7.40 -9.80 -5.99
CA GLU A 54 6.95 -10.24 -4.65
C GLU A 54 6.38 -11.67 -4.66
N GLY A 55 6.00 -12.19 -5.84
CA GLY A 55 5.28 -13.46 -5.97
C GLY A 55 3.76 -13.26 -6.02
N GLY A 56 2.99 -14.22 -5.53
CA GLY A 56 1.51 -14.21 -5.59
C GLY A 56 0.92 -15.11 -6.69
N GLU A 57 -0.40 -15.33 -6.62
CA GLU A 57 -1.12 -16.18 -7.58
C GLU A 57 -1.34 -15.47 -8.91
N MET A 58 -1.66 -14.17 -8.85
CA MET A 58 -1.75 -13.28 -9.99
C MET A 58 -0.63 -12.25 -9.91
N THR A 59 0.16 -12.12 -10.98
CA THR A 59 1.28 -11.20 -11.03
C THR A 59 1.14 -10.17 -12.13
N PHE A 60 1.69 -8.99 -11.90
CA PHE A 60 1.84 -7.92 -12.89
C PHE A 60 3.21 -7.26 -12.75
N GLU A 61 3.63 -6.53 -13.79
CA GLU A 61 4.94 -5.85 -13.84
C GLU A 61 4.83 -4.34 -13.99
N ASN A 62 3.77 -3.85 -14.64
CA ASN A 62 3.54 -2.43 -14.88
C ASN A 62 2.23 -2.01 -14.21
N ASP A 63 2.02 -0.71 -14.06
CA ASP A 63 0.76 -0.18 -13.54
C ASP A 63 -0.45 -0.78 -14.27
N ILE A 64 -1.46 -1.18 -13.49
CA ILE A 64 -2.71 -1.75 -14.02
C ILE A 64 -3.92 -1.14 -13.32
N GLU A 65 -5.00 -0.96 -14.06
CA GLU A 65 -6.32 -0.66 -13.49
C GLU A 65 -7.05 -1.98 -13.28
N ILE A 66 -7.47 -2.26 -12.03
CA ILE A 66 -8.13 -3.51 -11.64
C ILE A 66 -9.64 -3.33 -11.43
N TRP A 67 -10.08 -2.08 -11.28
CA TRP A 67 -11.47 -1.66 -11.22
C TRP A 67 -11.55 -0.20 -11.66
N GLU A 68 -12.73 0.29 -12.06
CA GLU A 68 -12.93 1.70 -12.37
C GLU A 68 -12.46 2.58 -11.20
N GLY A 69 -11.45 3.41 -11.45
CA GLY A 69 -10.86 4.30 -10.44
C GLY A 69 -9.92 3.60 -9.45
N VAL A 70 -9.61 2.31 -9.60
CA VAL A 70 -8.69 1.56 -8.72
C VAL A 70 -7.50 1.04 -9.52
N ARG A 71 -6.33 1.62 -9.26
CA ARG A 71 -5.08 1.30 -9.96
C ARG A 71 -4.02 0.75 -9.01
N LEU A 72 -3.33 -0.29 -9.44
CA LEU A 72 -2.11 -0.76 -8.82
C LEU A 72 -0.93 -0.05 -9.50
N VAL A 73 -0.09 0.60 -8.71
CA VAL A 73 1.07 1.36 -9.21
C VAL A 73 2.35 0.82 -8.62
N HIS A 74 3.39 0.67 -9.44
CA HIS A 74 4.68 0.17 -8.98
C HIS A 74 5.39 1.24 -8.15
N THR A 75 5.72 0.91 -6.90
CA THR A 75 6.36 1.81 -5.94
C THR A 75 7.59 1.16 -5.32
N PRO A 76 8.62 0.86 -6.13
CA PRO A 76 9.80 0.16 -5.66
C PRO A 76 10.59 1.02 -4.67
N GLY A 77 11.36 0.35 -3.82
CA GLY A 77 12.33 1.00 -2.95
C GLY A 77 12.39 0.33 -1.59
N HIS A 78 11.22 0.15 -0.96
CA HIS A 78 11.09 -0.70 0.23
C HIS A 78 11.47 -2.15 -0.11
N THR A 79 10.77 -2.74 -1.08
CA THR A 79 11.16 -3.96 -1.78
C THR A 79 11.20 -3.73 -3.30
N PRO A 80 11.83 -4.62 -4.09
CA PRO A 80 11.84 -4.50 -5.56
C PRO A 80 10.45 -4.54 -6.20
N GLY A 81 9.48 -5.24 -5.60
CA GLY A 81 8.11 -5.35 -6.09
C GLY A 81 7.08 -4.66 -5.22
N SER A 82 7.47 -3.73 -4.35
CA SER A 82 6.51 -2.92 -3.60
C SER A 82 5.56 -2.19 -4.57
N ILE A 83 4.27 -2.25 -4.27
CA ILE A 83 3.21 -1.54 -5.00
C ILE A 83 2.37 -0.71 -4.04
N SER A 84 1.66 0.26 -4.60
CA SER A 84 0.61 1.01 -3.92
C SER A 84 -0.70 0.91 -4.69
N VAL A 85 -1.82 1.16 -3.99
CA VAL A 85 -3.15 1.22 -4.62
C VAL A 85 -3.61 2.67 -4.66
N MET A 86 -3.81 3.19 -5.86
CA MET A 86 -4.44 4.49 -6.09
C MET A 86 -5.94 4.28 -6.26
N VAL A 87 -6.73 5.04 -5.50
CA VAL A 87 -8.20 4.99 -5.55
C VAL A 87 -8.74 6.39 -5.82
N GLU A 88 -9.45 6.55 -6.92
CA GLU A 88 -10.17 7.76 -7.29
C GLU A 88 -11.63 7.64 -6.81
N ALA A 89 -12.02 8.53 -5.88
CA ALA A 89 -13.37 8.60 -5.36
C ALA A 89 -13.80 10.08 -5.24
N ASP A 90 -14.30 10.50 -4.07
CA ASP A 90 -14.52 11.92 -3.75
C ASP A 90 -13.21 12.70 -3.60
N GLU A 91 -12.16 12.01 -3.15
CA GLU A 91 -10.76 12.45 -3.12
C GLU A 91 -9.88 11.35 -3.75
N THR A 92 -8.61 11.66 -4.04
CA THR A 92 -7.64 10.63 -4.45
C THR A 92 -6.93 10.04 -3.22
N TYR A 93 -7.03 8.73 -3.04
CA TYR A 93 -6.39 7.99 -1.96
C TYR A 93 -5.22 7.14 -2.47
N ALA A 94 -4.12 7.10 -1.70
CA ALA A 94 -3.02 6.18 -1.91
C ALA A 94 -2.89 5.22 -0.72
N ILE A 95 -3.19 3.94 -0.93
CA ILE A 95 -2.83 2.87 0.02
C ILE A 95 -1.39 2.50 -0.28
N ALA A 96 -0.47 3.07 0.51
CA ALA A 96 0.95 3.15 0.16
C ALA A 96 1.75 1.88 0.48
N GLY A 97 1.19 0.97 1.28
CA GLY A 97 2.00 -0.05 1.96
C GLY A 97 3.22 0.61 2.62
N ASP A 98 4.39 0.00 2.45
CA ASP A 98 5.65 0.50 3.02
C ASP A 98 6.46 1.39 2.06
N ALA A 99 5.88 1.80 0.92
CA ALA A 99 6.41 2.95 0.19
C ALA A 99 6.35 4.21 1.09
N ILE A 100 5.33 4.30 1.96
CA ILE A 100 5.23 5.27 3.05
C ILE A 100 4.78 4.55 4.34
N PRO A 101 5.72 4.08 5.19
CA PRO A 101 5.37 3.34 6.39
C PRO A 101 4.59 4.17 7.41
N THR A 102 4.94 5.46 7.57
CA THR A 102 4.29 6.37 8.52
C THR A 102 4.22 7.79 7.96
N GLU A 103 3.33 8.65 8.47
CA GLU A 103 3.33 10.08 8.13
C GLU A 103 4.68 10.75 8.43
N ASP A 104 5.40 10.24 9.43
CA ASP A 104 6.69 10.79 9.86
C ASP A 104 7.76 10.71 8.73
N ASN A 105 7.62 9.75 7.80
CA ASN A 105 8.44 9.68 6.59
C ASN A 105 8.22 10.89 5.68
N ALA A 106 6.96 11.29 5.42
CA ALA A 106 6.64 12.49 4.65
C ALA A 106 7.00 13.78 5.42
N ARG A 107 6.69 13.80 6.72
CA ARG A 107 6.97 14.95 7.59
C ARG A 107 8.46 15.25 7.72
N LYS A 108 9.32 14.24 7.87
CA LYS A 108 10.78 14.40 7.91
C LYS A 108 11.42 14.37 6.51
N TRP A 109 10.66 13.93 5.50
CA TRP A 109 11.11 13.69 4.13
C TRP A 109 12.31 12.74 4.06
N VAL A 110 12.09 11.56 4.66
CA VAL A 110 13.08 10.48 4.73
C VAL A 110 12.44 9.20 4.20
N PRO A 111 13.23 8.33 3.54
CA PRO A 111 12.71 7.08 2.99
C PRO A 111 12.22 6.16 4.12
N PRO A 112 11.48 5.08 3.79
CA PRO A 112 11.24 3.96 4.72
C PRO A 112 12.52 3.54 5.43
N GLY A 113 12.48 3.19 6.72
CA GLY A 113 13.69 2.78 7.45
C GLY A 113 14.31 1.51 6.86
N HIS A 114 13.47 0.56 6.45
CA HIS A 114 13.85 -0.62 5.69
C HIS A 114 13.59 -0.37 4.21
N HIS A 115 14.64 -0.38 3.40
CA HIS A 115 14.56 -0.24 1.95
C HIS A 115 15.81 -0.86 1.30
N TYR A 116 15.67 -1.35 0.07
CA TYR A 116 16.79 -1.87 -0.71
C TYR A 116 17.44 -0.80 -1.60
N ASP A 117 16.68 0.22 -2.01
CA ASP A 117 17.15 1.31 -2.86
C ASP A 117 16.56 2.64 -2.37
N ARG A 118 17.42 3.50 -1.83
CA ARG A 118 17.04 4.78 -1.24
C ARG A 118 16.40 5.71 -2.26
N ARG A 119 16.97 5.77 -3.47
CA ARG A 119 16.54 6.70 -4.51
C ARG A 119 15.14 6.31 -4.97
N LYS A 120 14.93 5.03 -5.28
CA LYS A 120 13.61 4.52 -5.67
C LYS A 120 12.57 4.71 -4.57
N ALA A 121 12.94 4.49 -3.30
CA ALA A 121 12.02 4.69 -2.19
C ALA A 121 11.58 6.16 -2.06
N MET A 122 12.50 7.10 -2.25
CA MET A 122 12.17 8.53 -2.26
C MET A 122 11.31 8.92 -3.47
N GLU A 123 11.63 8.42 -4.67
CA GLU A 123 10.84 8.65 -5.90
C GLU A 123 9.39 8.14 -5.73
N SER A 124 9.23 6.93 -5.18
CA SER A 124 7.93 6.35 -4.87
C SER A 124 7.15 7.18 -3.84
N MET A 125 7.79 7.59 -2.75
CA MET A 125 7.15 8.45 -1.75
C MET A 125 6.72 9.79 -2.33
N GLU A 126 7.57 10.43 -3.14
CA GLU A 126 7.25 11.70 -3.79
C GLU A 126 6.06 11.56 -4.75
N MET A 127 6.06 10.53 -5.59
CA MET A 127 4.96 10.24 -6.51
C MET A 127 3.62 10.13 -5.77
N LEU A 128 3.57 9.35 -4.68
CA LEU A 128 2.35 9.14 -3.91
C LEU A 128 1.88 10.42 -3.20
N VAL A 129 2.81 11.18 -2.59
CA VAL A 129 2.48 12.43 -1.89
C VAL A 129 1.96 13.49 -2.86
N ASP A 130 2.53 13.59 -4.05
CA ASP A 130 2.11 14.58 -5.05
C ASP A 130 0.76 14.18 -5.69
N ALA A 131 0.56 12.90 -5.97
CA ALA A 131 -0.61 12.39 -6.69
C ALA A 131 -1.87 12.24 -5.83
N ALA A 132 -1.74 11.87 -4.55
CA ALA A 132 -2.89 11.64 -3.68
C ALA A 132 -3.26 12.89 -2.87
N ASP A 133 -4.50 12.95 -2.40
CA ASP A 133 -4.96 13.90 -1.37
C ASP A 133 -4.81 13.30 0.03
N VAL A 134 -5.01 11.99 0.14
CA VAL A 134 -4.89 11.21 1.38
C VAL A 134 -3.98 10.00 1.16
N VAL A 135 -3.03 9.79 2.06
CA VAL A 135 -2.23 8.56 2.11
C VAL A 135 -2.70 7.71 3.27
N VAL A 136 -2.95 6.42 3.01
CA VAL A 136 -3.08 5.37 4.02
C VAL A 136 -1.71 4.66 4.11
N PRO A 137 -0.90 4.95 5.13
CA PRO A 137 0.44 4.39 5.26
C PRO A 137 0.39 2.93 5.73
N GLY A 138 1.50 2.20 5.59
CA GLY A 138 1.59 0.80 6.06
C GLY A 138 1.37 0.63 7.56
N HIS A 139 1.91 1.56 8.36
CA HIS A 139 2.00 1.53 9.81
C HIS A 139 1.56 2.85 10.47
N GLY A 140 0.30 3.21 10.34
CA GLY A 140 -0.23 4.38 11.05
C GLY A 140 -1.61 4.79 10.58
N PRO A 141 -2.15 5.89 11.15
CA PRO A 141 -3.38 6.48 10.64
C PRO A 141 -3.14 7.10 9.26
N ALA A 142 -4.21 7.22 8.48
CA ALA A 142 -4.20 7.98 7.24
C ALA A 142 -3.90 9.46 7.51
N PHE A 143 -3.24 10.13 6.57
CA PHE A 143 -2.87 11.54 6.67
C PHE A 143 -3.08 12.30 5.36
N ARG A 144 -3.26 13.63 5.46
CA ARG A 144 -3.44 14.51 4.29
C ARG A 144 -2.09 14.90 3.70
N THR A 145 -1.98 14.86 2.37
CA THR A 145 -0.72 15.14 1.67
C THR A 145 -0.46 16.62 1.44
N ALA A 146 -1.50 17.47 1.50
CA ALA A 146 -1.41 18.89 1.19
C ALA A 146 -0.21 19.64 1.84
N PRO A 147 0.16 19.40 3.12
CA PRO A 147 1.34 20.03 3.74
C PRO A 147 2.69 19.60 3.14
N TYR A 148 2.73 18.49 2.40
CA TYR A 148 3.95 17.82 1.95
C TYR A 148 4.14 17.86 0.43
N LYS A 149 3.13 18.27 -0.35
CA LYS A 149 3.21 18.34 -1.82
C LYS A 149 4.40 19.20 -2.29
N GLY A 150 5.13 18.71 -3.29
CA GLY A 150 6.30 19.39 -3.86
C GLY A 150 7.48 19.56 -2.90
N LYS A 151 7.56 18.78 -1.82
CA LYS A 151 8.70 18.84 -0.89
C LYS A 151 9.97 18.22 -1.47
N GLY A 152 9.85 17.20 -2.32
CA GLY A 152 11.00 16.61 -3.03
C GLY A 152 11.73 17.60 -3.92
N ARG A 153 10.96 18.44 -4.63
CA ARG A 153 11.47 19.51 -5.49
C ARG A 153 12.10 20.70 -4.76
N ARG A 154 11.87 20.85 -3.45
CA ARG A 154 12.39 21.97 -2.63
C ARG A 154 13.74 21.68 -1.97
N GLY A 155 14.27 20.47 -2.15
CA GLY A 155 15.48 19.98 -1.51
C GLY A 155 16.70 19.85 -2.44
N GLU A 156 16.85 20.76 -3.41
CA GLU A 156 18.11 21.01 -4.13
C GLU A 156 18.84 22.24 -3.59
#